data_AF-A0AA47MM85-F1
#
_entry.id   AF-A0AA47MM85-F1
#
_cell.length_a   1.000
_cell.length_b   1.000
_cell.length_c   1.000
_cell.angle_alpha   90.00
_cell.angle_beta   90.00
_cell.angle_gamma   90.00
#
_symmetry.space_group_name_H-M   'P 1'
#
loop_
_entity.id
_entity.type
_entity.pdbx_description
1 polymer ?
#
loop_
_entity_poly.entity_id
_entity_poly.type
_entity_poly.pdbx_seq_one_letter_code
_entity_poly.pdbx_strand_id
1 'polypeptide(L)'
;MCDNLEEVKKTLAKNEIHDSAETDNSVLYPAEPGSAIPDEWLDCLDMNMLNNFEDGEHVGYLSNDTYTYVVIVKQLPGPTEQLSRRYQIQTGDQEFTEVSSLELYQFKREKKPKLKKITLKSEASCMDLALHEGSDWNGTEENSEETSSPSRTLPASLEEAKREIDKCLADIWTLSEGLKNAAIKRLYLKWHPDKNPEFIEISTEAFKYLKNRIDELTNGKTADSSKPKWNDDFRNFYEAWDQEARRHKHGRDKFHRQYRSYGYNFWTYHENVPRPNRQEARRWLRQAHCDLAAAKKEIGSRCTEWCLFKVHQVVEKALIAAEYKRNGKHSAKCTISIIAARVAGFDPQLRKLTQIVDSVQLLGVDAKKTQYPDCHPSPRIPNEQFNEMNEGPAVDMASELLGMIEAYVN
;
A
#
# COMPACT_ATOMS: atom_id res chain seq x y z
N MET A 1 7.32 39.46 29.44
CA MET A 1 6.69 38.87 28.25
C MET A 1 7.80 38.66 27.24
N CYS A 2 7.88 37.49 26.60
CA CYS A 2 8.82 37.27 25.51
C CYS A 2 8.10 37.69 24.23
N ASP A 3 8.70 38.59 23.46
CA ASP A 3 8.04 39.19 22.29
C ASP A 3 8.36 38.45 20.98
N ASN A 4 9.23 37.44 21.04
CA ASN A 4 9.56 36.58 19.91
C ASN A 4 9.98 35.16 20.33
N LEU A 5 9.97 34.24 19.37
CA LEU A 5 10.28 32.82 19.57
C LEU A 5 11.72 32.57 20.05
N GLU A 6 12.67 33.44 19.72
CA GLU A 6 14.06 33.32 20.18
C GLU A 6 14.20 33.65 21.67
N GLU A 7 13.50 34.66 22.17
CA GLU A 7 13.46 34.98 23.61
C GLU A 7 12.80 33.86 24.41
N VAL A 8 11.77 33.21 23.86
CA VAL A 8 11.16 32.02 24.47
C VAL A 8 12.19 30.90 24.59
N LYS A 9 12.91 30.57 23.51
CA LYS A 9 13.96 29.53 23.52
C LYS A 9 15.08 29.84 24.50
N LYS A 10 15.52 31.09 24.55
CA LYS A 10 16.60 31.55 25.45
C LYS A 10 16.16 31.50 26.91
N THR A 11 14.89 31.80 27.19
CA THR A 11 14.31 31.72 28.52
C THR A 11 14.14 30.27 28.98
N LEU A 12 13.72 29.36 28.09
CA LEU A 12 13.62 27.92 28.38
C LEU A 12 14.99 27.32 28.72
N ALA A 13 16.01 27.62 27.92
CA ALA A 13 17.39 27.18 28.16
C ALA A 13 17.95 27.71 29.50
N LYS A 14 17.62 28.95 29.86
CA LYS A 14 18.05 29.56 31.14
C LYS A 14 17.42 28.89 32.37
N ASN A 15 16.29 28.21 32.20
CA ASN A 15 15.59 27.50 33.27
C ASN A 15 15.86 25.98 33.26
N GLU A 16 16.85 25.50 32.49
CA GLU A 16 17.17 24.07 32.34
C GLU A 16 15.98 23.22 31.85
N ILE A 17 15.00 23.86 31.20
CA ILE A 17 13.87 23.18 30.58
C ILE A 17 14.29 22.81 29.15
N HIS A 18 14.87 21.63 29.02
CA HIS A 18 15.15 21.02 27.74
C HIS A 18 13.86 20.43 27.15
N ASP A 19 13.62 20.69 25.87
CA ASP A 19 12.55 20.03 25.14
C ASP A 19 12.91 18.54 25.03
N SER A 20 12.24 17.69 25.82
CA SER A 20 12.46 16.24 25.83
C SER A 20 12.01 15.56 24.52
N ALA A 21 11.63 16.35 23.52
CA ALA A 21 11.33 15.95 22.16
C ALA A 21 12.56 15.97 21.21
N GLU A 22 13.79 16.10 21.73
CA GLU A 22 15.01 15.81 20.96
C GLU A 22 15.32 14.29 20.82
N THR A 23 14.33 13.42 21.01
CA THR A 23 14.40 12.05 20.46
C THR A 23 14.25 12.09 18.94
N ASP A 24 15.39 12.12 18.26
CA ASP A 24 15.61 11.73 16.87
C ASP A 24 14.59 12.25 15.83
N ASN A 25 14.86 13.43 15.28
CA ASN A 25 14.28 13.86 14.00
C ASN A 25 14.64 12.93 12.81
N SER A 26 15.43 11.87 13.03
CA SER A 26 15.65 10.77 12.07
C SER A 26 14.42 9.87 11.87
N VAL A 27 13.36 10.03 12.68
CA VAL A 27 12.21 9.12 12.77
C VAL A 27 11.13 9.39 11.70
N LEU A 28 11.18 10.52 10.99
CA LEU A 28 10.07 10.96 10.13
C LEU A 28 10.26 10.72 8.62
N TYR A 29 11.47 10.39 8.16
CA TYR A 29 11.71 10.13 6.73
C TYR A 29 12.11 8.67 6.53
N PRO A 30 11.64 7.99 5.47
CA PRO A 30 12.21 6.70 5.10
C PRO A 30 13.72 6.83 5.01
N ALA A 31 14.43 5.84 5.55
CA ALA A 31 15.86 5.75 5.34
C ALA A 31 16.16 5.73 3.83
N GLU A 32 17.21 6.44 3.42
CA GLU A 32 17.55 6.62 2.01
C GLU A 32 17.74 5.25 1.32
N PRO A 33 17.28 5.08 0.06
CA PRO A 33 17.57 3.88 -0.70
C PRO A 33 19.08 3.58 -0.66
N GLY A 34 19.41 2.32 -0.37
CA GLY A 34 20.79 1.85 -0.18
C GLY A 34 21.19 1.64 1.28
N SER A 35 20.51 2.28 2.23
CA SER A 35 20.85 2.12 3.64
C SER A 35 20.44 0.74 4.16
N ALA A 36 21.17 0.23 5.14
CA ALA A 36 20.81 -1.03 5.81
C ALA A 36 19.47 -0.89 6.55
N ILE A 37 18.66 -1.96 6.53
CA ILE A 37 17.43 -2.06 7.29
C ILE A 37 17.79 -2.35 8.76
N PRO A 38 17.40 -1.48 9.71
CA PRO A 38 17.65 -1.72 11.13
C PRO A 38 17.07 -3.06 11.60
N ASP A 39 17.77 -3.70 12.54
CA ASP A 39 17.39 -5.00 13.10
C ASP A 39 15.94 -5.03 13.62
N GLU A 40 15.48 -3.92 14.17
CA GLU A 40 14.12 -3.73 14.66
C GLU A 40 13.05 -3.88 13.57
N TRP A 41 13.35 -3.61 12.28
CA TRP A 41 12.38 -3.70 11.19
C TRP A 41 12.48 -4.99 10.37
N LEU A 42 13.50 -5.83 10.61
CA LEU A 42 13.68 -7.06 9.85
C LEU A 42 12.54 -8.07 10.05
N ASP A 43 11.90 -8.08 11.23
CA ASP A 43 10.73 -8.93 11.41
C ASP A 43 9.51 -8.48 10.60
N CYS A 44 9.44 -7.19 10.26
CA CYS A 44 8.42 -6.64 9.37
C CYS A 44 8.63 -7.05 7.91
N LEU A 45 9.80 -7.57 7.51
CA LEU A 45 9.97 -8.13 6.18
C LEU A 45 9.13 -9.39 6.00
N ASP A 46 8.39 -9.41 4.91
CA ASP A 46 7.47 -10.48 4.58
C ASP A 46 8.12 -11.52 3.66
N MET A 47 8.22 -12.73 4.20
CA MET A 47 8.89 -13.88 3.62
C MET A 47 8.04 -14.60 2.56
N ASN A 48 6.85 -14.11 2.22
CA ASN A 48 6.12 -14.70 1.10
C ASN A 48 6.86 -14.45 -0.23
N MET A 49 7.09 -15.50 -1.01
CA MET A 49 7.73 -15.43 -2.32
C MET A 49 6.83 -14.84 -3.40
N LEU A 50 5.51 -15.01 -3.22
CA LEU A 50 4.50 -14.60 -4.17
C LEU A 50 4.13 -13.13 -3.96
N ASN A 51 5.12 -12.30 -3.62
CA ASN A 51 4.94 -10.87 -3.51
C ASN A 51 4.81 -10.28 -4.90
N ASN A 52 3.91 -9.30 -5.01
CA ASN A 52 3.81 -8.45 -6.19
C ASN A 52 4.30 -7.07 -5.78
N PHE A 53 5.22 -6.53 -6.55
CA PHE A 53 5.83 -5.25 -6.27
C PHE A 53 5.27 -4.19 -7.21
N GLU A 54 5.04 -3.00 -6.67
CA GLU A 54 4.54 -1.87 -7.44
C GLU A 54 5.63 -0.82 -7.68
N ASP A 55 5.57 -0.16 -8.84
CA ASP A 55 6.46 0.97 -9.16
C ASP A 55 6.32 2.07 -8.09
N GLY A 56 7.46 2.49 -7.53
CA GLY A 56 7.57 3.43 -6.40
C GLY A 56 7.46 2.80 -5.01
N GLU A 57 7.24 1.47 -4.90
CA GLU A 57 7.14 0.79 -3.61
C GLU A 57 8.51 0.67 -2.94
N HIS A 58 8.56 0.99 -1.63
CA HIS A 58 9.75 0.78 -0.81
C HIS A 58 9.76 -0.65 -0.27
N VAL A 59 10.88 -1.34 -0.48
CA VAL A 59 11.04 -2.77 -0.15
C VAL A 59 12.42 -3.02 0.43
N GLY A 60 12.59 -4.17 1.08
CA GLY A 60 13.90 -4.69 1.43
C GLY A 60 14.52 -5.46 0.26
N TYR A 61 15.81 -5.29 0.05
CA TYR A 61 16.62 -6.07 -0.88
C TYR A 61 17.69 -6.84 -0.09
N LEU A 62 17.79 -8.15 -0.31
CA LEU A 62 18.81 -8.98 0.31
C LEU A 62 20.02 -9.11 -0.61
N SER A 63 21.16 -8.57 -0.19
CA SER A 63 22.45 -8.72 -0.88
C SER A 63 23.56 -8.99 0.13
N ASN A 64 24.41 -9.99 -0.14
CA ASN A 64 25.51 -10.38 0.75
C ASN A 64 25.07 -10.53 2.22
N ASP A 65 23.97 -11.25 2.45
CA ASP A 65 23.34 -11.46 3.77
C ASP A 65 22.94 -10.20 4.55
N THR A 66 22.87 -9.05 3.86
CA THR A 66 22.42 -7.77 4.42
C THR A 66 21.13 -7.33 3.75
N TYR A 67 20.15 -6.92 4.55
CA TYR A 67 18.92 -6.32 4.05
C TYR A 67 19.09 -4.81 3.94
N THR A 68 18.83 -4.25 2.76
CA THR A 68 18.91 -2.81 2.49
C THR A 68 17.58 -2.26 1.99
N TYR A 69 17.25 -1.02 2.31
CA TYR A 69 16.09 -0.34 1.74
C TYR A 69 16.34 -0.05 0.26
N VAL A 70 15.37 -0.33 -0.60
CA VAL A 70 15.41 0.01 -2.02
C VAL A 70 14.02 0.42 -2.50
N VAL A 71 13.97 1.09 -3.65
CA VAL A 71 12.69 1.47 -4.29
C VAL A 71 12.55 0.73 -5.62
N ILE A 72 11.36 0.16 -5.84
CA ILE A 72 11.03 -0.45 -7.13
C ILE A 72 10.87 0.66 -8.17
N VAL A 73 11.67 0.62 -9.23
CA VAL A 73 11.56 1.59 -10.33
C VAL A 73 10.52 1.09 -11.34
N LYS A 74 10.69 -0.15 -11.80
CA LYS A 74 9.77 -0.80 -12.72
C LYS A 74 9.96 -2.31 -12.76
N GLN A 75 8.90 -3.03 -13.13
CA GLN A 75 9.01 -4.42 -13.55
C GLN A 75 9.64 -4.52 -14.94
N LEU A 76 10.59 -5.43 -15.12
CA LEU A 76 11.23 -5.68 -16.41
C LEU A 76 10.37 -6.62 -17.28
N PRO A 77 10.40 -6.47 -18.62
CA PRO A 77 9.72 -7.39 -19.52
C PRO A 77 10.31 -8.80 -19.35
N GLY A 78 9.44 -9.81 -19.26
CA GLY A 78 9.88 -11.16 -18.96
C GLY A 78 8.72 -12.14 -18.74
N PRO A 79 9.00 -13.33 -18.18
CA PRO A 79 8.01 -14.36 -17.94
C PRO A 79 6.86 -13.86 -17.05
N THR A 80 5.64 -14.28 -17.37
CA THR A 80 4.45 -13.94 -16.57
C THR A 80 4.45 -14.62 -15.20
N GLU A 81 5.20 -15.74 -15.08
CA GLU A 81 5.39 -16.50 -13.85
C GLU A 81 5.98 -15.64 -12.73
N GLN A 82 5.33 -15.68 -11.57
CA GLN A 82 5.57 -14.72 -10.49
C GLN A 82 6.97 -14.82 -9.87
N LEU A 83 7.51 -16.04 -9.75
CA LEU A 83 8.85 -16.31 -9.20
C LEU A 83 9.98 -15.98 -10.19
N SER A 84 9.65 -15.82 -11.46
CA SER A 84 10.59 -15.52 -12.55
C SER A 84 10.63 -14.02 -12.91
N ARG A 85 9.83 -13.20 -12.22
CA ARG A 85 9.77 -11.75 -12.45
C ARG A 85 11.06 -11.08 -11.99
N ARG A 86 11.51 -10.12 -12.80
CA ARG A 86 12.66 -9.27 -12.50
C ARG A 86 12.22 -7.82 -12.40
N TYR A 87 12.91 -7.07 -11.55
CA TYR A 87 12.63 -5.67 -11.30
C TYR A 87 13.92 -4.86 -11.41
N GLN A 88 13.79 -3.64 -11.90
CA GLN A 88 14.82 -2.63 -11.72
C GLN A 88 14.55 -1.93 -10.39
N ILE A 89 15.56 -1.89 -9.53
CA ILE A 89 15.51 -1.24 -8.24
C ILE A 89 16.47 -0.07 -8.18
N GLN A 90 16.15 0.90 -7.34
CA GLN A 90 17.00 2.02 -7.01
C GLN A 90 17.64 1.77 -5.63
N THR A 91 18.97 1.68 -5.61
CA THR A 91 19.78 1.45 -4.41
C THR A 91 20.47 2.73 -3.93
N GLY A 92 20.36 3.84 -4.66
CA GLY A 92 20.86 5.15 -4.26
C GLY A 92 20.35 6.22 -5.22
N ASP A 93 20.79 7.48 -5.09
CA ASP A 93 20.25 8.60 -5.89
C ASP A 93 20.31 8.37 -7.42
N GLN A 94 21.29 7.62 -7.90
CA GLN A 94 21.45 7.29 -9.33
C GLN A 94 21.95 5.85 -9.59
N GLU A 95 21.91 4.98 -8.60
CA GLU A 95 22.35 3.59 -8.74
C GLU A 95 21.14 2.68 -8.96
N PHE A 96 21.14 1.99 -10.11
CA PHE A 96 20.06 1.09 -10.51
C PHE A 96 20.59 -0.33 -10.70
N THR A 97 19.90 -1.30 -10.12
CA THR A 97 20.29 -2.71 -10.17
C THR A 97 19.11 -3.55 -10.64
N GLU A 98 19.38 -4.58 -11.43
CA GLU A 98 18.37 -5.56 -11.83
C GLU A 98 18.41 -6.77 -10.91
N VAL A 99 17.25 -7.11 -10.34
CA VAL A 99 17.16 -8.16 -9.33
C VAL A 99 15.96 -9.07 -9.56
N SER A 100 16.01 -10.27 -8.98
CA SER A 100 14.91 -11.22 -8.96
C SER A 100 13.86 -10.84 -7.91
N SER A 101 12.59 -11.19 -8.16
CA SER A 101 11.51 -11.06 -7.16
C SER A 101 11.82 -11.79 -5.85
N LEU A 102 12.61 -12.86 -5.91
CA LEU A 102 13.00 -13.68 -4.76
C LEU A 102 13.95 -12.97 -3.80
N GLU A 103 14.69 -11.96 -4.27
CA GLU A 103 15.64 -11.17 -3.48
C GLU A 103 14.98 -9.94 -2.84
N LEU A 104 13.71 -9.65 -3.18
CA LEU A 104 12.95 -8.49 -2.74
C LEU A 104 11.91 -8.84 -1.68
N TYR A 105 11.74 -8.01 -0.67
CA TYR A 105 10.91 -8.28 0.50
C TYR A 105 9.99 -7.09 0.77
N GLN A 106 8.67 -7.31 0.77
CA GLN A 106 7.72 -6.27 1.17
C GLN A 106 7.69 -6.15 2.69
N PHE A 107 7.39 -4.97 3.21
CA PHE A 107 7.03 -4.84 4.62
C PHE A 107 5.59 -5.29 4.84
N LYS A 108 5.38 -6.15 5.84
CA LYS A 108 4.07 -6.67 6.25
C LYS A 108 3.08 -5.52 6.39
N ARG A 109 1.96 -5.61 5.68
CA ARG A 109 0.86 -4.65 5.76
C ARG A 109 -0.14 -5.19 6.80
N GLU A 110 -0.35 -4.48 7.90
CA GLU A 110 -1.42 -4.84 8.82
C GLU A 110 -2.78 -4.47 8.23
N LYS A 111 -3.76 -5.36 8.40
CA LYS A 111 -5.18 -4.96 8.29
C LYS A 111 -5.46 -4.06 9.49
N LYS A 112 -6.17 -2.94 9.27
CA LYS A 112 -6.81 -2.24 10.40
C LYS A 112 -7.55 -3.30 11.22
N PRO A 113 -7.31 -3.44 12.53
CA PRO A 113 -8.10 -4.35 13.32
C PRO A 113 -9.55 -3.99 13.08
N LYS A 114 -10.36 -4.96 12.63
CA LYS A 114 -11.82 -4.80 12.68
C LYS A 114 -12.09 -4.44 14.13
N LEU A 115 -12.44 -3.18 14.38
CA LEU A 115 -12.74 -2.70 15.71
C LEU A 115 -13.87 -3.62 16.20
N LYS A 116 -13.55 -4.63 17.01
CA LYS A 116 -14.56 -5.31 17.82
C LYS A 116 -15.20 -4.16 18.57
N LYS A 117 -16.49 -3.96 18.38
CA LYS A 117 -17.30 -2.93 19.06
C LYS A 117 -17.02 -3.09 20.55
N ILE A 118 -16.04 -2.37 21.10
CA ILE A 118 -15.84 -2.30 22.54
C ILE A 118 -16.92 -1.34 22.96
N THR A 119 -18.01 -1.90 23.47
CA THR A 119 -19.07 -1.18 24.17
C THR A 119 -18.45 -0.61 25.45
N LEU A 120 -17.70 0.48 25.33
CA LEU A 120 -17.36 1.32 26.46
C LEU A 120 -18.65 2.03 26.84
N LYS A 121 -19.31 1.52 27.87
CA LYS A 121 -20.31 2.27 28.63
C LYS A 121 -19.59 3.48 29.23
N SER A 122 -19.65 4.61 28.52
CA SER A 122 -19.32 5.92 29.09
C SER A 122 -20.64 6.66 29.23
N GLU A 123 -21.08 6.80 30.49
CA GLU A 123 -22.16 7.69 30.89
C GLU A 123 -21.69 9.13 30.72
N ALA A 124 -21.98 9.74 29.58
CA ALA A 124 -22.04 11.20 29.43
C ALA A 124 -22.89 11.55 28.20
N SER A 125 -24.05 12.14 28.49
CA SER A 125 -25.08 12.67 27.60
C SER A 125 -24.55 13.49 26.41
N CYS A 126 -24.94 13.13 25.18
CA CYS A 126 -25.35 14.09 24.13
C CYS A 126 -25.99 13.37 22.92
N MET A 127 -27.31 13.56 22.77
CA MET A 127 -28.24 13.32 21.64
C MET A 127 -28.14 12.02 20.81
N ASP A 128 -29.22 11.25 20.97
CA ASP A 128 -29.58 10.01 20.29
C ASP A 128 -30.29 10.32 18.95
N LEU A 129 -29.86 9.70 17.85
CA LEU A 129 -30.54 9.72 16.55
C LEU A 129 -31.22 8.37 16.33
N ALA A 130 -32.54 8.34 16.52
CA ALA A 130 -33.35 7.14 16.30
C ALA A 130 -33.47 6.83 14.79
N LEU A 131 -32.96 5.68 14.38
CA LEU A 131 -33.23 5.09 13.06
C LEU A 131 -34.59 4.38 13.12
N HIS A 132 -35.50 4.78 12.23
CA HIS A 132 -36.85 4.23 12.14
C HIS A 132 -36.82 2.82 11.52
N GLU A 133 -37.34 1.84 12.27
CA GLU A 133 -37.62 0.47 11.83
C GLU A 133 -38.73 0.47 10.77
N GLY A 134 -38.47 -0.18 9.63
CA GLY A 134 -39.52 -0.48 8.67
C GLY A 134 -39.00 -0.86 7.29
N SER A 135 -38.60 -2.12 7.13
CA SER A 135 -39.03 -3.02 6.05
C SER A 135 -37.96 -4.04 5.67
N ASP A 136 -38.36 -5.29 5.84
CA ASP A 136 -37.71 -6.57 5.55
C ASP A 136 -36.96 -6.59 4.21
N TRP A 137 -35.63 -6.65 4.29
CA TRP A 137 -34.79 -7.19 3.23
C TRP A 137 -34.34 -8.60 3.61
N ASN A 138 -35.12 -9.58 3.18
CA ASN A 138 -34.67 -10.97 3.04
C ASN A 138 -33.73 -11.05 1.84
N GLY A 139 -32.45 -10.78 2.07
CA GLY A 139 -31.38 -10.97 1.10
C GLY A 139 -30.37 -11.96 1.66
N THR A 140 -30.39 -13.17 1.08
CA THR A 140 -29.40 -14.23 1.21
C THR A 140 -27.98 -13.67 1.34
N GLU A 141 -27.20 -14.19 2.29
CA GLU A 141 -25.77 -13.92 2.43
C GLU A 141 -25.03 -14.33 1.15
N GLU A 142 -25.02 -13.43 0.15
CA GLU A 142 -24.14 -13.53 -1.00
C GLU A 142 -22.77 -13.03 -0.58
N ASN A 143 -21.95 -14.04 -0.30
CA ASN A 143 -20.49 -14.05 -0.29
C ASN A 143 -19.94 -13.12 -1.40
N SER A 144 -19.67 -11.85 -1.06
CA SER A 144 -18.98 -10.93 -1.94
C SER A 144 -17.52 -11.37 -2.00
N GLU A 145 -17.20 -12.16 -3.04
CA GLU A 145 -15.86 -12.53 -3.45
C GLU A 145 -15.06 -11.26 -3.80
N GLU A 146 -14.35 -10.71 -2.80
CA GLU A 146 -13.26 -9.78 -3.00
C GLU A 146 -12.11 -10.52 -3.72
N THR A 147 -12.14 -10.48 -5.05
CA THR A 147 -11.17 -11.16 -5.89
C THR A 147 -9.90 -10.31 -6.08
N SER A 148 -8.82 -10.87 -5.54
CA SER A 148 -7.41 -10.79 -6.02
C SER A 148 -6.53 -9.60 -5.60
N SER A 149 -6.37 -9.43 -4.30
CA SER A 149 -5.03 -9.29 -3.70
C SER A 149 -4.86 -10.46 -2.74
N PRO A 150 -3.75 -11.23 -2.73
CA PRO A 150 -3.58 -12.32 -1.77
C PRO A 150 -3.37 -11.71 -0.38
N SER A 151 -4.46 -11.37 0.29
CA SER A 151 -4.45 -10.84 1.64
C SER A 151 -4.23 -11.99 2.63
N ARG A 152 -2.97 -12.41 2.67
CA ARG A 152 -2.17 -12.98 3.76
C ARG A 152 -2.88 -13.16 5.10
N THR A 153 -3.45 -14.35 5.29
CA THR A 153 -3.66 -14.94 6.61
C THR A 153 -2.70 -16.14 6.66
N LEU A 154 -1.97 -16.33 7.77
CA LEU A 154 -1.44 -17.67 8.04
C LEU A 154 -2.62 -18.65 7.99
N PRO A 155 -2.44 -19.86 7.45
CA PRO A 155 -3.54 -20.77 7.21
C PRO A 155 -4.33 -21.03 8.48
N ALA A 156 -5.65 -21.13 8.31
CA ALA A 156 -6.56 -21.35 9.43
C ALA A 156 -6.41 -22.75 10.04
N SER A 157 -5.69 -23.65 9.35
CA SER A 157 -5.47 -25.04 9.77
C SER A 157 -4.11 -25.58 9.34
N LEU A 158 -3.64 -26.63 10.02
CA LEU A 158 -2.40 -27.33 9.68
C LEU A 158 -2.43 -27.94 8.27
N GLU A 159 -3.57 -28.48 7.83
CA GLU A 159 -3.68 -29.10 6.50
C GLU A 159 -3.59 -28.06 5.38
N GLU A 160 -4.14 -26.86 5.59
CA GLU A 160 -3.97 -25.76 4.65
C GLU A 160 -2.49 -25.31 4.56
N ALA A 161 -1.78 -25.30 5.70
CA ALA A 161 -0.34 -25.03 5.76
C ALA A 161 0.47 -26.04 4.93
N LYS A 162 0.21 -27.33 5.12
CA LYS A 162 0.88 -28.40 4.36
C LYS A 162 0.63 -28.28 2.86
N ARG A 163 -0.62 -28.04 2.47
CA ARG A 163 -0.99 -27.85 1.05
C ARG A 163 -0.30 -26.63 0.43
N GLU A 164 -0.18 -25.53 1.18
CA GLU A 164 0.56 -24.35 0.73
C GLU A 164 2.06 -24.65 0.59
N ILE A 165 2.65 -25.35 1.56
CA ILE A 165 4.04 -25.80 1.51
C ILE A 165 4.30 -26.66 0.27
N ASP A 166 3.48 -27.68 0.03
CA ASP A 166 3.63 -28.57 -1.13
C ASP A 166 3.55 -27.81 -2.46
N LYS A 167 2.58 -26.89 -2.56
CA LYS A 167 2.42 -26.04 -3.75
C LYS A 167 3.67 -25.17 -3.96
N CYS A 168 4.13 -24.47 -2.92
CA CYS A 168 5.33 -23.65 -3.01
C CYS A 168 6.56 -24.49 -3.39
N LEU A 169 6.76 -25.66 -2.76
CA LEU A 169 7.89 -26.53 -3.09
C LEU A 169 7.84 -27.04 -4.53
N ALA A 170 6.65 -27.36 -5.06
CA ALA A 170 6.50 -27.75 -6.45
C ALA A 170 6.93 -26.63 -7.41
N ASP A 171 6.51 -25.39 -7.14
CA ASP A 171 6.89 -24.21 -7.94
C ASP A 171 8.39 -23.90 -7.80
N ILE A 172 8.95 -24.00 -6.60
CA ILE A 172 10.39 -23.78 -6.36
C ILE A 172 11.24 -24.81 -7.10
N TRP A 173 10.75 -26.05 -7.23
CA TRP A 173 11.55 -27.12 -7.81
C TRP A 173 11.78 -26.96 -9.32
N THR A 174 10.96 -26.15 -10.00
CA THR A 174 11.13 -25.80 -11.42
C THR A 174 12.18 -24.72 -11.67
N LEU A 175 12.64 -24.03 -10.63
CA LEU A 175 13.62 -22.94 -10.72
C LEU A 175 15.05 -23.46 -10.95
N SER A 176 15.88 -22.59 -11.55
CA SER A 176 17.33 -22.75 -11.65
C SER A 176 18.02 -22.75 -10.27
N GLU A 177 19.24 -23.29 -10.20
CA GLU A 177 19.97 -23.54 -8.94
C GLU A 177 20.16 -22.31 -8.06
N GLY A 178 20.64 -21.20 -8.64
CA GLY A 178 20.86 -19.97 -7.88
C GLY A 178 19.59 -19.39 -7.24
N LEU A 179 18.44 -19.45 -7.95
CA LEU A 179 17.16 -18.95 -7.44
C LEU A 179 16.50 -19.91 -6.45
N LYS A 180 16.80 -21.21 -6.56
CA LYS A 180 16.21 -22.24 -5.71
C LYS A 180 16.61 -22.07 -4.26
N ASN A 181 17.89 -21.80 -3.97
CA ASN A 181 18.35 -21.61 -2.59
C ASN A 181 17.69 -20.37 -1.95
N ALA A 182 17.69 -19.24 -2.65
CA ALA A 182 17.02 -18.02 -2.20
C ALA A 182 15.53 -18.27 -1.92
N ALA A 183 14.87 -19.05 -2.78
CA ALA A 183 13.50 -19.45 -2.54
C ALA A 183 13.40 -20.35 -1.29
N ILE A 184 14.08 -21.50 -1.22
CA ILE A 184 13.96 -22.40 -0.05
C ILE A 184 14.24 -21.65 1.26
N LYS A 185 15.26 -20.79 1.34
CA LYS A 185 15.52 -19.89 2.47
C LYS A 185 14.28 -19.07 2.85
N ARG A 186 13.64 -18.45 1.87
CA ARG A 186 12.45 -17.62 2.07
C ARG A 186 11.25 -18.43 2.60
N LEU A 187 11.02 -19.63 2.05
CA LEU A 187 9.94 -20.51 2.52
C LEU A 187 10.22 -21.00 3.93
N TYR A 188 11.48 -21.32 4.22
CA TYR A 188 11.95 -21.71 5.54
C TYR A 188 11.68 -20.63 6.58
N LEU A 189 12.11 -19.39 6.32
CA LEU A 189 11.87 -18.26 7.20
C LEU A 189 10.38 -17.92 7.34
N LYS A 190 9.57 -18.09 6.28
CA LYS A 190 8.11 -17.88 6.34
C LYS A 190 7.44 -18.75 7.38
N TRP A 191 7.82 -20.03 7.46
CA TRP A 191 7.20 -21.01 8.37
C TRP A 191 7.91 -21.14 9.72
N HIS A 192 9.08 -20.51 9.89
CA HIS A 192 9.85 -20.62 11.13
C HIS A 192 9.04 -20.09 12.34
N PRO A 193 9.00 -20.82 13.48
CA PRO A 193 8.20 -20.44 14.66
C PRO A 193 8.48 -19.03 15.20
N ASP A 194 9.75 -18.61 15.24
CA ASP A 194 10.13 -17.26 15.73
C ASP A 194 9.53 -16.10 14.91
N LYS A 195 9.23 -16.34 13.63
CA LYS A 195 8.59 -15.38 12.72
C LYS A 195 7.07 -15.33 12.90
N ASN A 196 6.49 -16.31 13.59
CA ASN A 196 5.05 -16.54 13.74
C ASN A 196 4.64 -16.75 15.22
N PRO A 197 4.91 -15.79 16.12
CA PRO A 197 4.66 -15.95 17.55
C PRO A 197 3.18 -16.15 17.90
N GLU A 198 2.27 -15.57 17.11
CA GLU A 198 0.81 -15.66 17.31
C GLU A 198 0.25 -17.06 17.00
N PHE A 199 0.98 -17.88 16.24
CA PHE A 199 0.51 -19.19 15.74
C PHE A 199 1.58 -20.27 15.96
N ILE A 200 2.16 -20.32 17.17
CA ILE A 200 3.34 -21.15 17.48
C ILE A 200 3.11 -22.64 17.20
N GLU A 201 1.95 -23.19 17.57
CA GLU A 201 1.68 -24.63 17.44
C GLU A 201 1.60 -25.06 15.97
N ILE A 202 0.77 -24.36 15.18
CA ILE A 202 0.61 -24.61 13.75
C ILE A 202 1.93 -24.37 13.02
N SER A 203 2.64 -23.30 13.33
CA SER A 203 3.91 -22.96 12.68
C SER A 203 4.99 -24.01 12.98
N THR A 204 5.05 -24.52 14.21
CA THR A 204 6.02 -25.57 14.59
C THR A 204 5.78 -26.86 13.82
N GLU A 205 4.53 -27.32 13.73
CA GLU A 205 4.21 -28.54 12.99
C GLU A 205 4.35 -28.36 11.47
N ALA A 206 3.92 -27.22 10.93
CA ALA A 206 4.13 -26.88 9.52
C ALA A 206 5.62 -26.79 9.16
N PHE A 207 6.44 -26.23 10.05
CA PHE A 207 7.89 -26.13 9.87
C PHE A 207 8.59 -27.48 9.92
N LYS A 208 8.19 -28.38 10.83
CA LYS A 208 8.66 -29.78 10.82
C LYS A 208 8.30 -30.48 9.51
N TYR A 209 7.06 -30.32 9.06
CA TYR A 209 6.59 -30.87 7.79
C TYR A 209 7.41 -30.34 6.60
N LEU A 210 7.66 -29.03 6.54
CA LEU A 210 8.49 -28.39 5.53
C LEU A 210 9.89 -29.00 5.46
N LYS A 211 10.59 -29.14 6.60
CA LYS A 211 11.94 -29.72 6.65
C LYS A 211 11.95 -31.16 6.13
N ASN A 212 11.00 -31.99 6.57
CA ASN A 212 10.87 -33.36 6.09
C ASN A 212 10.64 -33.42 4.58
N ARG A 213 9.79 -32.52 4.05
CA ARG A 213 9.47 -32.50 2.62
C ARG A 213 10.66 -32.07 1.76
N ILE A 214 11.44 -31.08 2.21
CA ILE A 214 12.70 -30.69 1.57
C ILE A 214 13.67 -31.89 1.55
N ASP A 215 13.80 -32.60 2.67
CA ASP A 215 14.67 -33.78 2.76
C ASP A 215 14.22 -34.90 1.80
N GLU A 216 12.92 -35.16 1.70
CA GLU A 216 12.37 -36.17 0.78
C GLU A 216 12.66 -35.85 -0.70
N LEU A 217 12.47 -34.59 -1.08
CA LEU A 217 12.71 -34.11 -2.45
C LEU A 217 14.20 -34.11 -2.81
N THR A 218 15.06 -33.77 -1.85
CA THR A 218 16.52 -33.78 -2.03
C THR A 218 17.05 -35.21 -2.14
N ASN A 219 16.54 -36.12 -1.31
CA ASN A 219 16.98 -37.52 -1.30
C ASN A 219 16.33 -38.39 -2.39
N GLY A 220 15.38 -37.85 -3.17
CA GLY A 220 14.73 -38.54 -4.30
C GLY A 220 13.80 -39.70 -3.90
N LYS A 221 13.17 -39.64 -2.71
CA LYS A 221 12.32 -40.74 -2.19
C LYS A 221 10.88 -40.76 -2.72
N THR A 222 10.53 -39.94 -3.72
CA THR A 222 9.19 -39.93 -4.32
C THR A 222 9.03 -41.02 -5.39
N ALA A 223 7.91 -41.75 -5.35
CA ALA A 223 7.61 -42.87 -6.24
C ALA A 223 7.50 -42.54 -7.75
N ASP A 224 7.50 -41.27 -8.13
CA ASP A 224 7.58 -40.79 -9.52
C ASP A 224 9.01 -40.31 -9.84
N SER A 225 9.74 -41.07 -10.65
CA SER A 225 11.17 -40.91 -10.95
C SER A 225 11.50 -39.88 -12.04
N SER A 226 10.57 -39.01 -12.41
CA SER A 226 10.71 -38.09 -13.55
C SER A 226 11.19 -36.68 -13.19
N LYS A 227 11.39 -36.37 -11.90
CA LYS A 227 11.92 -35.06 -11.46
C LYS A 227 13.45 -35.09 -11.30
N PRO A 228 14.18 -34.06 -11.77
CA PRO A 228 15.63 -34.00 -11.64
C PRO A 228 16.04 -34.07 -10.17
N LYS A 229 17.03 -34.91 -9.86
CA LYS A 229 17.63 -35.04 -8.53
C LYS A 229 18.60 -33.89 -8.32
N TRP A 230 18.41 -33.15 -7.24
CA TRP A 230 19.26 -32.01 -6.86
C TRP A 230 20.25 -32.45 -5.79
N ASN A 231 21.49 -31.94 -5.86
CA ASN A 231 22.60 -32.37 -5.00
C ASN A 231 22.93 -31.39 -3.86
N ASP A 232 22.04 -30.42 -3.59
CA ASP A 232 22.20 -29.44 -2.52
C ASP A 232 21.63 -29.97 -1.20
N ASP A 233 22.51 -30.15 -0.20
CA ASP A 233 22.08 -30.45 1.17
C ASP A 233 21.69 -29.16 1.90
N PHE A 234 20.41 -28.82 1.84
CA PHE A 234 19.85 -27.64 2.51
C PHE A 234 20.07 -27.65 4.03
N ARG A 235 20.32 -28.83 4.64
CA ARG A 235 20.55 -28.95 6.08
C ARG A 235 21.76 -28.14 6.55
N ASN A 236 22.76 -27.96 5.68
CA ASN A 236 23.94 -27.15 5.98
C ASN A 236 23.59 -25.68 6.23
N PHE A 237 22.47 -25.18 5.72
CA PHE A 237 22.04 -23.79 5.90
C PHE A 237 21.05 -23.58 7.05
N TYR A 238 20.46 -24.65 7.60
CA TYR A 238 19.41 -24.54 8.62
C TYR A 238 19.87 -23.79 9.86
N GLU A 239 21.11 -24.01 10.32
CA GLU A 239 21.63 -23.29 11.49
C GLU A 239 21.71 -21.77 11.23
N ALA A 240 22.20 -21.37 10.06
CA ALA A 240 22.28 -19.96 9.67
C ALA A 240 20.88 -19.33 9.56
N TRP A 241 19.92 -20.02 8.96
CA TRP A 241 18.55 -19.52 8.82
C TRP A 241 17.81 -19.46 10.15
N ASP A 242 18.05 -20.41 11.06
CA ASP A 242 17.54 -20.38 12.42
C ASP A 242 18.12 -19.18 13.20
N GLN A 243 19.42 -18.90 13.04
CA GLN A 243 20.05 -17.71 13.63
C GLN A 243 19.44 -16.41 13.08
N GLU A 244 19.15 -16.35 11.78
CA GLU A 244 18.51 -15.22 11.14
C GLU A 244 17.08 -14.99 11.66
N ALA A 245 16.27 -16.06 11.78
CA ALA A 245 14.93 -15.97 12.35
C ALA A 245 14.96 -15.46 13.81
N ARG A 246 15.91 -15.95 14.61
CA ARG A 246 16.14 -15.48 15.98
C ARG A 246 16.55 -14.01 16.04
N ARG A 247 17.41 -13.56 15.13
CA ARG A 247 17.83 -12.14 15.01
C ARG A 247 16.63 -11.24 14.70
N HIS A 248 15.78 -11.63 13.75
CA HIS A 248 14.56 -10.88 13.42
C HIS A 248 13.63 -10.77 14.63
N LYS A 249 13.38 -11.89 15.33
CA LYS A 249 12.60 -11.89 16.57
C LYS A 249 13.23 -11.01 17.66
N HIS A 250 14.54 -11.07 17.84
CA HIS A 250 15.24 -10.26 18.83
C HIS A 250 15.09 -8.76 18.57
N GLY A 251 15.16 -8.35 17.29
CA GLY A 251 14.91 -6.96 16.87
C GLY A 251 13.52 -6.48 17.27
N ARG A 252 12.48 -7.24 16.91
CA ARG A 252 11.09 -6.97 17.32
C ARG A 252 10.93 -6.91 18.85
N ASP A 253 11.48 -7.89 19.56
CA ASP A 253 11.38 -7.96 21.03
C ASP A 253 12.08 -6.75 21.68
N LYS A 254 13.21 -6.29 21.12
CA LYS A 254 13.91 -5.08 21.55
C LYS A 254 13.04 -3.83 21.33
N PHE A 255 12.40 -3.69 20.18
CA PHE A 255 11.47 -2.59 19.91
C PHE A 255 10.35 -2.53 20.94
N HIS A 256 9.67 -3.66 21.20
CA HIS A 256 8.60 -3.70 22.21
C HIS A 256 9.07 -3.34 23.62
N ARG A 257 10.31 -3.72 23.99
CA ARG A 257 10.89 -3.33 25.28
C ARG A 257 11.11 -1.82 25.38
N GLN A 258 11.58 -1.19 24.31
CA GLN A 258 11.90 0.23 24.24
C GLN A 258 10.65 1.11 24.10
N TYR A 259 9.68 0.66 23.30
CA TYR A 259 8.49 1.43 22.92
C TYR A 259 7.19 0.73 23.32
N ARG A 260 7.00 0.51 24.63
CA ARG A 260 5.87 -0.28 25.16
C ARG A 260 4.47 0.24 24.81
N SER A 261 4.35 1.55 24.54
CA SER A 261 3.08 2.21 24.20
C SER A 261 2.82 2.31 22.70
N TYR A 262 3.81 2.02 21.85
CA TYR A 262 3.68 2.09 20.40
C TYR A 262 3.40 0.71 19.81
N GLY A 263 2.48 0.65 18.85
CA GLY A 263 2.28 -0.54 18.03
C GLY A 263 3.51 -0.82 17.18
N TYR A 264 3.91 -2.09 17.09
CA TYR A 264 5.03 -2.51 16.24
C TYR A 264 4.56 -2.63 14.78
N ASN A 265 4.60 -1.50 14.08
CA ASN A 265 4.17 -1.44 12.69
C ASN A 265 5.05 -0.45 11.90
N PHE A 266 5.81 -1.00 10.95
CA PHE A 266 6.72 -0.25 10.07
C PHE A 266 6.02 0.93 9.39
N TRP A 267 4.81 0.70 8.92
CA TRP A 267 4.02 1.67 8.18
C TRP A 267 3.39 2.73 9.08
N THR A 268 3.12 2.50 10.35
CA THR A 268 2.70 3.60 11.24
C THR A 268 3.90 4.42 11.70
N TYR A 269 5.06 3.78 11.83
CA TYR A 269 6.28 4.46 12.25
C TYR A 269 6.85 5.37 11.15
N HIS A 270 6.85 4.89 9.91
CA HIS A 270 7.36 5.65 8.76
C HIS A 270 6.19 6.24 7.94
N GLU A 271 5.63 7.36 8.40
CA GLU A 271 4.42 7.96 7.80
C GLU A 271 4.61 8.47 6.36
N ASN A 272 5.85 8.84 6.00
CA ASN A 272 6.18 9.46 4.73
C ASN A 272 6.61 8.47 3.62
N VAL A 273 6.57 7.17 3.88
CA VAL A 273 6.90 6.16 2.85
C VAL A 273 5.74 5.99 1.87
N PRO A 274 5.94 6.20 0.56
CA PRO A 274 4.97 5.87 -0.48
C PRO A 274 4.49 4.42 -0.35
N ARG A 275 3.18 4.21 -0.49
CA ARG A 275 2.54 2.88 -0.42
C ARG A 275 1.63 2.68 -1.62
N PRO A 276 2.17 2.41 -2.82
CA PRO A 276 1.34 2.24 -3.99
C PRO A 276 0.20 1.22 -3.80
N ASN A 277 -0.98 1.59 -4.31
CA ASN A 277 -2.15 0.72 -4.43
C ASN A 277 -2.78 0.91 -5.81
N ARG A 278 -2.21 0.24 -6.81
CA ARG A 278 -2.67 0.31 -8.21
C ARG A 278 -4.10 -0.21 -8.38
N GLN A 279 -4.52 -1.19 -7.58
CA GLN A 279 -5.85 -1.78 -7.68
C GLN A 279 -6.94 -0.78 -7.29
N GLU A 280 -6.77 -0.11 -6.15
CA GLU A 280 -7.72 0.91 -5.72
C GLU A 280 -7.66 2.12 -6.68
N ALA A 281 -6.49 2.53 -7.13
CA ALA A 281 -6.38 3.57 -8.16
C ALA A 281 -7.23 3.25 -9.42
N ARG A 282 -7.14 2.01 -9.93
CA ARG A 282 -7.97 1.55 -11.06
C ARG A 282 -9.46 1.56 -10.75
N ARG A 283 -9.85 1.20 -9.51
CA ARG A 283 -11.26 1.27 -9.08
C ARG A 283 -11.80 2.70 -9.16
N TRP A 284 -11.02 3.69 -8.71
CA TRP A 284 -11.39 5.10 -8.80
C TRP A 284 -11.44 5.60 -10.25
N LEU A 285 -10.48 5.19 -11.10
CA LEU A 285 -10.52 5.52 -12.53
C LEU A 285 -11.76 4.96 -13.25
N ARG A 286 -12.20 3.74 -12.92
CA ARG A 286 -13.43 3.19 -13.49
C ARG A 286 -14.63 4.08 -13.19
N GLN A 287 -14.75 4.61 -11.98
CA GLN A 287 -15.82 5.54 -11.64
C GLN A 287 -15.67 6.87 -12.37
N ALA A 288 -14.46 7.43 -12.47
CA ALA A 288 -14.20 8.66 -13.21
C ALA A 288 -14.59 8.53 -14.71
N HIS A 289 -14.33 7.38 -15.32
CA HIS A 289 -14.77 7.08 -16.70
C HIS A 289 -16.30 7.05 -16.82
N CYS A 290 -17.01 6.41 -15.88
CA CYS A 290 -18.48 6.42 -15.85
C CYS A 290 -19.04 7.84 -15.70
N ASP A 291 -18.44 8.65 -14.82
CA ASP A 291 -18.86 10.03 -14.59
C ASP A 291 -18.62 10.90 -15.84
N LEU A 292 -17.52 10.67 -16.57
CA LEU A 292 -17.22 11.38 -17.82
C LEU A 292 -18.22 11.01 -18.91
N ALA A 293 -18.56 9.73 -19.03
CA ALA A 293 -19.59 9.28 -19.96
C ALA A 293 -20.97 9.89 -19.62
N ALA A 294 -21.26 10.08 -18.33
CA ALA A 294 -22.49 10.74 -17.89
C ALA A 294 -22.47 12.26 -18.19
N ALA A 295 -21.35 12.95 -17.96
CA ALA A 295 -21.20 14.38 -18.29
C ALA A 295 -21.37 14.64 -19.80
N LYS A 296 -20.74 13.80 -20.64
CA LYS A 296 -20.86 13.88 -22.11
C LYS A 296 -22.31 13.81 -22.61
N LYS A 297 -23.17 13.04 -21.92
CA LYS A 297 -24.59 12.91 -22.27
C LYS A 297 -25.43 14.14 -21.91
N GLU A 298 -24.95 14.96 -20.98
CA GLU A 298 -25.65 16.16 -20.53
C GLU A 298 -25.34 17.41 -21.36
N ILE A 299 -24.38 17.33 -22.27
CA ILE A 299 -24.07 18.44 -23.17
C ILE A 299 -25.32 18.82 -23.96
N GLY A 300 -25.71 20.10 -23.90
CA GLY A 300 -26.87 20.64 -24.60
C GLY A 300 -28.24 20.25 -24.02
N SER A 301 -28.27 19.62 -22.84
CA SER A 301 -29.51 19.22 -22.14
C SER A 301 -30.17 20.34 -21.34
N ARG A 302 -29.61 21.56 -21.34
CA ARG A 302 -30.01 22.73 -20.52
C ARG A 302 -29.91 22.50 -18.99
N CYS A 303 -29.11 21.51 -18.60
CA CYS A 303 -28.76 21.18 -17.21
C CYS A 303 -27.25 21.39 -17.00
N THR A 304 -26.74 22.58 -17.36
CA THR A 304 -25.30 22.90 -17.36
C THR A 304 -24.66 22.71 -15.99
N GLU A 305 -25.37 23.03 -14.91
CA GLU A 305 -24.91 22.84 -13.54
C GLU A 305 -24.61 21.38 -13.24
N TRP A 306 -25.42 20.44 -13.75
CA TRP A 306 -25.22 19.01 -13.56
C TRP A 306 -24.05 18.49 -14.41
N CYS A 307 -23.92 18.97 -15.64
CA CYS A 307 -22.78 18.66 -16.49
C CYS A 307 -21.47 19.09 -15.79
N LEU A 308 -21.38 20.34 -15.33
CA LEU A 308 -20.21 20.88 -14.63
C LEU A 308 -19.95 20.17 -13.29
N PHE A 309 -20.99 19.78 -12.56
CA PHE A 309 -20.85 18.98 -11.35
C PHE A 309 -20.25 17.60 -11.65
N LYS A 310 -20.70 16.92 -12.71
CA LYS A 310 -20.12 15.64 -13.11
C LYS A 310 -18.68 15.80 -13.58
N VAL A 311 -18.36 16.87 -14.29
CA VAL A 311 -16.97 17.21 -14.63
C VAL A 311 -16.11 17.36 -13.36
N HIS A 312 -16.62 18.02 -12.31
CA HIS A 312 -15.94 18.07 -11.01
C HIS A 312 -15.68 16.66 -10.47
N GLN A 313 -16.69 15.78 -10.51
CA GLN A 313 -16.59 14.40 -10.05
C GLN A 313 -15.56 13.57 -10.83
N VAL A 314 -15.45 13.76 -12.15
CA VAL A 314 -14.40 13.13 -12.98
C VAL A 314 -13.02 13.54 -12.50
N VAL A 315 -12.80 14.85 -12.38
CA VAL A 315 -11.50 15.43 -11.99
C VAL A 315 -11.10 14.98 -10.59
N GLU A 316 -12.01 15.08 -9.62
CA GLU A 316 -11.78 14.68 -8.24
C GLU A 316 -11.40 13.19 -8.14
N LYS A 317 -12.18 12.30 -8.75
CA LYS A 317 -11.93 10.86 -8.67
C LYS A 317 -10.66 10.44 -9.40
N ALA A 318 -10.34 11.08 -10.53
CA ALA A 318 -9.08 10.83 -11.24
C ALA A 318 -7.89 11.25 -10.37
N LEU A 319 -7.92 12.45 -9.79
CA LEU A 319 -6.86 12.93 -8.89
C LEU A 319 -6.68 12.02 -7.65
N ILE A 320 -7.79 11.55 -7.08
CA ILE A 320 -7.78 10.56 -5.99
C ILE A 320 -7.12 9.25 -6.44
N ALA A 321 -7.38 8.77 -7.66
CA ALA A 321 -6.72 7.59 -8.19
C ALA A 321 -5.19 7.76 -8.24
N ALA A 322 -4.69 8.93 -8.61
CA ALA A 322 -3.25 9.21 -8.59
C ALA A 322 -2.66 9.17 -7.17
N GLU A 323 -3.40 9.67 -6.17
CA GLU A 323 -2.99 9.56 -4.75
C GLU A 323 -2.97 8.11 -4.26
N TYR A 324 -3.94 7.28 -4.66
CA TYR A 324 -3.88 5.84 -4.37
C TYR A 324 -2.70 5.15 -5.04
N LYS A 325 -2.38 5.49 -6.29
CA LYS A 325 -1.22 4.93 -6.99
C LYS A 325 0.10 5.29 -6.31
N ARG A 326 0.24 6.49 -5.74
CA ARG A 326 1.48 6.90 -5.06
C ARG A 326 1.54 6.48 -3.59
N ASN A 327 0.48 6.76 -2.84
CA ASN A 327 0.47 6.73 -1.37
C ASN A 327 -0.44 5.64 -0.80
N GLY A 328 -1.29 5.01 -1.63
CA GLY A 328 -2.23 3.98 -1.20
C GLY A 328 -3.37 4.48 -0.34
N LYS A 329 -3.46 5.80 -0.16
CA LYS A 329 -4.47 6.49 0.62
C LYS A 329 -4.76 7.86 0.00
N HIS A 330 -5.99 8.30 0.19
CA HIS A 330 -6.42 9.67 -0.09
C HIS A 330 -6.74 10.38 1.24
N SER A 331 -6.34 11.65 1.37
CA SER A 331 -6.72 12.48 2.51
C SER A 331 -8.10 13.09 2.25
N ALA A 332 -9.15 12.51 2.84
CA ALA A 332 -10.48 13.11 2.81
C ALA A 332 -10.41 14.53 3.41
N LYS A 333 -10.90 15.55 2.68
CA LYS A 333 -10.95 17.01 3.00
C LYS A 333 -9.99 17.92 2.21
N CYS A 334 -9.69 17.64 0.94
CA CYS A 334 -8.96 18.58 0.08
C CYS A 334 -9.79 18.96 -1.14
N THR A 335 -9.64 20.19 -1.62
CA THR A 335 -10.22 20.64 -2.90
C THR A 335 -9.43 20.05 -4.06
N ILE A 336 -10.05 19.97 -5.24
CA ILE A 336 -9.38 19.47 -6.46
C ILE A 336 -8.08 20.23 -6.78
N SER A 337 -8.00 21.54 -6.48
CA SER A 337 -6.78 22.35 -6.70
C SER A 337 -5.63 21.92 -5.78
N ILE A 338 -5.93 21.63 -4.50
CA ILE A 338 -4.93 21.15 -3.53
C ILE A 338 -4.43 19.76 -3.95
N ILE A 339 -5.36 18.87 -4.34
CA ILE A 339 -4.98 17.52 -4.78
C ILE A 339 -4.14 17.60 -6.06
N ALA A 340 -4.54 18.42 -7.05
CA ALA A 340 -3.79 18.61 -8.28
C ALA A 340 -2.38 19.15 -8.07
N ALA A 341 -2.20 20.13 -7.16
CA ALA A 341 -0.89 20.64 -6.80
C ALA A 341 0.02 19.55 -6.21
N ARG A 342 -0.51 18.66 -5.36
CA ARG A 342 0.24 17.51 -4.86
C ARG A 342 0.58 16.51 -5.96
N VAL A 343 -0.42 16.12 -6.75
CA VAL A 343 -0.29 15.11 -7.80
C VAL A 343 0.67 15.58 -8.91
N ALA A 344 0.73 16.87 -9.21
CA ALA A 344 1.67 17.46 -10.17
C ALA A 344 3.14 17.21 -9.78
N GLY A 345 3.44 16.97 -8.51
CA GLY A 345 4.76 16.62 -8.01
C GLY A 345 5.11 15.14 -8.08
N PHE A 346 4.17 14.25 -8.41
CA PHE A 346 4.41 12.80 -8.39
C PHE A 346 5.19 12.31 -9.61
N ASP A 347 4.95 12.91 -10.78
CA ASP A 347 5.57 12.51 -12.04
C ASP A 347 5.67 13.73 -12.99
N PRO A 348 6.77 13.88 -13.75
CA PRO A 348 6.91 14.95 -14.73
C PRO A 348 5.74 15.09 -15.71
N GLN A 349 5.10 13.98 -16.09
CA GLN A 349 3.95 14.00 -17.01
C GLN A 349 2.73 14.70 -16.40
N LEU A 350 2.61 14.73 -15.07
CA LEU A 350 1.45 15.29 -14.34
C LEU A 350 1.58 16.78 -14.02
N ARG A 351 2.71 17.43 -14.36
CA ARG A 351 2.96 18.85 -14.03
C ARG A 351 1.89 19.81 -14.55
N LYS A 352 1.23 19.48 -15.66
CA LYS A 352 0.19 20.31 -16.28
C LYS A 352 -1.17 20.24 -15.55
N LEU A 353 -1.37 19.27 -14.66
CA LEU A 353 -2.67 19.04 -14.01
C LEU A 353 -3.19 20.27 -13.27
N THR A 354 -2.32 21.03 -12.61
CA THR A 354 -2.74 22.25 -11.90
C THR A 354 -3.38 23.26 -12.86
N GLN A 355 -2.77 23.47 -14.04
CA GLN A 355 -3.30 24.40 -15.04
C GLN A 355 -4.65 23.93 -15.61
N ILE A 356 -4.80 22.61 -15.83
CA ILE A 356 -6.06 22.03 -16.30
C ILE A 356 -7.15 22.23 -15.24
N VAL A 357 -6.85 21.97 -13.96
CA VAL A 357 -7.79 22.15 -12.85
C VAL A 357 -8.22 23.62 -12.71
N ASP A 358 -7.29 24.55 -12.78
CA ASP A 358 -7.61 25.99 -12.75
C ASP A 358 -8.51 26.38 -13.93
N SER A 359 -8.24 25.84 -15.12
CA SER A 359 -9.01 26.12 -16.34
C SER A 359 -10.44 25.58 -16.27
N VAL A 360 -10.65 24.35 -15.77
CA VAL A 360 -12.01 23.82 -15.60
C VAL A 360 -12.78 24.58 -14.51
N GLN A 361 -12.11 25.05 -13.46
CA GLN A 361 -12.74 25.89 -12.44
C GLN A 361 -13.19 27.24 -13.00
N LEU A 362 -12.40 27.85 -13.89
CA LEU A 362 -12.78 29.09 -14.60
C LEU A 362 -14.00 28.90 -15.50
N LEU A 363 -14.24 27.68 -15.99
CA LEU A 363 -15.45 27.34 -16.75
C LEU A 363 -16.71 27.14 -15.88
N GLY A 364 -16.57 27.21 -14.55
CA GLY A 364 -17.68 27.07 -13.60
C GLY A 364 -17.76 25.71 -12.91
N VAL A 365 -16.78 24.83 -13.10
CA VAL A 365 -16.71 23.53 -12.41
C VAL A 365 -16.42 23.75 -10.93
N ASP A 366 -17.34 23.35 -10.07
CA ASP A 366 -17.23 23.50 -8.62
C ASP A 366 -18.08 22.45 -7.90
N ALA A 367 -17.64 22.01 -6.72
CA ALA A 367 -18.36 21.01 -5.93
C ALA A 367 -19.67 21.54 -5.32
N LYS A 368 -19.76 22.84 -5.02
CA LYS A 368 -20.87 23.43 -4.27
C LYS A 368 -21.69 24.40 -5.10
N LYS A 369 -21.04 25.30 -5.85
CA LYS A 369 -21.72 26.33 -6.66
C LYS A 369 -22.65 25.70 -7.71
N THR A 370 -22.33 24.51 -8.20
CA THR A 370 -23.19 23.79 -9.16
C THR A 370 -24.43 23.17 -8.53
N GLN A 371 -24.52 23.09 -7.20
CA GLN A 371 -25.58 22.36 -6.50
C GLN A 371 -26.45 23.24 -5.58
N TYR A 372 -25.85 24.21 -4.89
CA TYR A 372 -26.53 24.89 -3.79
C TYR A 372 -26.90 26.35 -4.13
N PRO A 373 -28.17 26.78 -3.97
CA PRO A 373 -28.58 28.16 -4.19
C PRO A 373 -27.93 29.20 -3.28
N ASP A 374 -27.53 28.82 -2.06
CA ASP A 374 -26.85 29.71 -1.09
C ASP A 374 -25.45 30.14 -1.55
N CYS A 375 -24.89 29.46 -2.54
CA CYS A 375 -23.64 29.82 -3.19
C CYS A 375 -23.81 30.94 -4.24
N HIS A 376 -25.03 31.43 -4.45
CA HIS A 376 -25.38 32.45 -5.45
C HIS A 376 -26.16 33.61 -4.84
N PRO A 377 -26.13 34.80 -5.46
CA PRO A 377 -26.95 35.93 -5.00
C PRO A 377 -28.45 35.63 -5.15
N SER A 378 -29.23 35.80 -4.09
CA SER A 378 -30.70 35.69 -4.14
C SER A 378 -31.28 36.64 -5.21
N PRO A 379 -32.27 36.21 -6.03
CA PRO A 379 -33.05 34.96 -5.96
C PRO A 379 -32.52 33.81 -6.87
N ARG A 380 -31.27 33.88 -7.31
CA ARG A 380 -30.74 33.01 -8.36
C ARG A 380 -30.52 31.57 -7.87
N ILE A 381 -30.68 30.62 -8.79
CA ILE A 381 -30.42 29.20 -8.56
C ILE A 381 -29.31 28.68 -9.49
N PRO A 382 -28.60 27.58 -9.15
CA PRO A 382 -27.49 27.07 -9.96
C PRO A 382 -27.82 26.85 -11.43
N ASN A 383 -29.02 26.33 -11.75
CA ASN A 383 -29.46 26.07 -13.12
C ASN A 383 -29.43 27.31 -14.04
N GLU A 384 -29.49 28.52 -13.47
CA GLU A 384 -29.52 29.78 -14.22
C GLU A 384 -28.15 30.48 -14.32
N GLN A 385 -27.10 29.94 -13.67
CA GLN A 385 -25.84 30.68 -13.47
C GLN A 385 -24.70 30.30 -14.41
N PHE A 386 -24.81 29.20 -15.15
CA PHE A 386 -23.70 28.67 -15.95
C PHE A 386 -23.98 28.81 -17.44
N ASN A 387 -22.91 29.07 -18.21
CA ASN A 387 -22.99 29.22 -19.65
C ASN A 387 -22.89 27.84 -20.31
N GLU A 388 -23.91 27.45 -21.09
CA GLU A 388 -23.94 26.19 -21.86
C GLU A 388 -22.71 26.01 -22.76
N MET A 389 -22.12 27.11 -23.26
CA MET A 389 -20.90 27.06 -24.08
C MET A 389 -19.66 26.55 -23.33
N ASN A 390 -19.70 26.52 -21.99
CA ASN A 390 -18.61 26.02 -21.16
C ASN A 390 -18.63 24.49 -21.01
N GLU A 391 -19.74 23.81 -21.32
CA GLU A 391 -19.90 22.36 -21.12
C GLU A 391 -18.88 21.55 -21.91
N GLY A 392 -18.82 21.77 -23.23
CA GLY A 392 -17.89 21.07 -24.12
C GLY A 392 -16.43 21.24 -23.70
N PRO A 393 -15.93 22.49 -23.57
CA PRO A 393 -14.56 22.75 -23.12
C PRO A 393 -14.23 22.13 -21.74
N ALA A 394 -15.18 22.14 -20.80
CA ALA A 394 -14.99 21.54 -19.47
C ALA A 394 -14.85 20.01 -19.54
N VAL A 395 -15.70 19.37 -20.36
CA VAL A 395 -15.66 17.92 -20.60
C VAL A 395 -14.38 17.50 -21.31
N ASP A 396 -13.93 18.27 -22.31
CA ASP A 396 -12.70 17.97 -23.05
C ASP A 396 -11.46 18.06 -22.15
N MET A 397 -11.36 19.11 -21.32
CA MET A 397 -10.27 19.25 -20.36
C MET A 397 -10.27 18.17 -19.29
N ALA A 398 -11.44 17.77 -18.79
CA ALA A 398 -11.52 16.65 -17.85
C ALA A 398 -11.16 15.30 -18.51
N SER A 399 -11.49 15.12 -19.80
CA SER A 399 -11.07 13.96 -20.57
C SER A 399 -9.54 13.92 -20.75
N GLU A 400 -8.90 15.07 -21.00
CA GLU A 400 -7.44 15.17 -21.06
C GLU A 400 -6.80 14.81 -19.72
N LEU A 401 -7.27 15.42 -18.62
CA LEU A 401 -6.79 15.13 -17.27
C LEU A 401 -6.94 13.64 -16.92
N LEU A 402 -8.08 13.04 -17.23
CA LEU A 402 -8.33 11.63 -16.98
C LEU A 402 -7.34 10.75 -17.76
N GLY A 403 -7.08 11.07 -19.03
CA GLY A 403 -6.11 10.35 -19.86
C GLY A 403 -4.68 10.44 -19.33
N MET A 404 -4.25 11.61 -18.86
CA MET A 404 -2.93 11.78 -18.23
C MET A 404 -2.77 10.93 -16.97
N ILE A 405 -3.80 10.89 -16.13
CA ILE A 405 -3.77 10.10 -14.90
C ILE A 405 -3.85 8.61 -15.21
N GLU A 406 -4.65 8.21 -16.19
CA GLU A 406 -4.73 6.82 -16.63
C GLU A 406 -3.38 6.30 -17.14
N ALA A 407 -2.65 7.11 -17.90
CA ALA A 407 -1.30 6.79 -18.35
C ALA A 407 -0.29 6.66 -17.19
N TYR A 408 -0.46 7.44 -16.12
CA TYR A 408 0.37 7.34 -14.91
C TYR A 408 0.01 6.13 -14.03
N VAL A 409 -1.28 5.76 -13.96
CA VAL A 409 -1.75 4.65 -13.13
C VAL A 409 -1.46 3.30 -13.78
N ASN A 410 -1.55 3.19 -15.11
CA ASN A 410 -1.30 1.96 -15.85
C ASN A 410 0.15 1.76 -16.25
#